data_AF-A0A9D9XSC1-F1
#
_entry.id   AF-A0A9D9XSC1-F1
#
_cell.length_a   1.000
_cell.length_b   1.000
_cell.length_c   1.000
_cell.angle_alpha   90.00
_cell.angle_beta   90.00
_cell.angle_gamma   90.00
#
_symmetry.space_group_name_H-M   'P 1'
#
loop_
_entity.id
_entity.type
_entity.pdbx_description
1 polymer ?
#
loop_
_entity_poly.entity_id
_entity_poly.type
_entity_poly.pdbx_seq_one_letter_code
_entity_poly.pdbx_strand_id
1 'polypeptide(L)'
;MRNKFKYIASFVITFLVLALQPAWAEGPPAPSIFNNALALSLLALMVLLLIVIGILGNILIGAADINAKKRKSENKSGIITGLILLTLLFSQGVFAQNETAKVIQTTSTEMGGMPASTFYIMIAVLFIELIIILTLLINIKLLLKKETQKLVTEAEVAEVEKQKANKLSWWAKINKLRPIKEEAELDLGHDYDGIRELDNKLPPWWLYGFYLTIIFAVVYLWRFQVSHTGPTGIQEYERSVAKAEINIQKYLKSKGESVDENTVTLLTDEADIAAGKAIFMDPSKCPACHNADGGGNAVGPNLTDDYWLYGGNVKDIFKTIKYGTTKGMRSWKDDLSAKQIAQLVGYVKSLKGSKPANPKEPQGELYKEASDTPVKDSTSTVVK
;
A
#
# COMPACT_ATOMS: atom_id res chain seq x y z
N MET A 1 39.26 17.82 -12.43
CA MET A 1 37.88 17.89 -11.89
C MET A 1 36.76 17.82 -12.94
N ARG A 2 37.02 18.15 -14.22
CA ARG A 2 36.03 18.20 -15.31
C ARG A 2 35.41 16.86 -15.76
N ASN A 3 36.06 15.73 -15.48
CA ASN A 3 35.58 14.40 -15.91
C ASN A 3 34.71 13.67 -14.88
N LYS A 4 34.79 14.03 -13.58
CA LYS A 4 33.92 13.42 -12.54
C LYS A 4 32.48 13.92 -12.62
N PHE A 5 32.28 15.14 -13.13
CA PHE A 5 30.95 15.74 -13.34
C PHE A 5 30.15 15.08 -14.47
N LYS A 6 30.83 14.50 -15.49
CA LYS A 6 30.17 13.89 -16.65
C LYS A 6 29.46 12.58 -16.31
N TYR A 7 30.00 11.80 -15.37
CA TYR A 7 29.40 10.51 -14.97
C TYR A 7 28.20 10.71 -14.04
N ILE A 8 28.23 11.73 -13.18
CA ILE A 8 27.08 12.11 -12.33
C ILE A 8 25.96 12.72 -13.20
N ALA A 9 26.30 13.60 -14.15
CA ALA A 9 25.34 14.16 -15.09
C ALA A 9 24.71 13.09 -16.00
N SER A 10 25.49 12.11 -16.48
CA SER A 10 24.97 11.01 -17.31
C SER A 10 24.08 10.04 -16.54
N PHE A 11 24.28 9.88 -15.23
CA PHE A 11 23.42 9.04 -14.40
C PHE A 11 22.10 9.74 -14.06
N VAL A 12 22.14 11.06 -13.81
CA VAL A 12 20.94 11.88 -13.56
C VAL A 12 20.09 12.07 -14.83
N ILE A 13 20.70 12.20 -16.01
CA ILE A 13 19.98 12.34 -17.28
C ILE A 13 19.31 11.01 -17.70
N THR A 14 19.95 9.86 -17.44
CA THR A 14 19.33 8.55 -17.72
C THR A 14 18.14 8.26 -16.80
N PHE A 15 18.17 8.76 -15.55
CA PHE A 15 17.04 8.65 -14.62
C PHE A 15 15.89 9.61 -14.97
N LEU A 16 16.19 10.76 -15.57
CA LEU A 16 15.19 11.76 -16.00
C LEU A 16 14.46 11.33 -17.29
N VAL A 17 15.10 10.57 -18.18
CA VAL A 17 14.51 10.08 -19.44
C VAL A 17 13.56 8.89 -19.22
N LEU A 18 13.64 8.20 -18.07
CA LEU A 18 12.72 7.11 -17.71
C LEU A 18 11.37 7.60 -17.13
N ALA A 19 11.21 8.92 -16.92
CA ALA A 19 10.01 9.54 -16.35
C ALA A 19 8.99 10.04 -17.41
N LEU A 20 9.25 9.84 -18.70
CA LEU A 20 8.34 10.21 -19.79
C LEU A 20 7.51 8.99 -20.22
N GLN A 21 6.50 8.65 -19.43
CA GLN A 21 5.41 7.79 -19.86
C GLN A 21 4.23 8.69 -20.29
N PRO A 22 3.54 8.42 -21.41
CA PRO A 22 2.32 9.13 -21.77
C PRO A 22 1.20 8.65 -20.84
N ALA A 23 0.85 9.47 -19.84
CA ALA A 23 -0.27 9.20 -18.96
C ALA A 23 -1.59 9.54 -19.67
N TRP A 24 -2.09 8.62 -20.49
CA TRP A 24 -3.52 8.55 -20.80
C TRP A 24 -4.14 7.56 -19.83
N ALA A 25 -4.68 8.07 -18.73
CA ALA A 25 -5.55 7.30 -17.85
C ALA A 25 -6.70 8.21 -17.41
N GLU A 26 -7.90 7.93 -17.93
CA GLU A 26 -9.15 8.50 -17.48
C GLU A 26 -9.46 7.99 -16.06
N GLY A 27 -9.12 8.79 -15.05
CA GLY A 27 -9.44 8.52 -13.67
C GLY A 27 -8.78 9.53 -12.73
N PRO A 28 -9.33 9.75 -11.51
CA PRO A 28 -8.66 10.59 -10.53
C PRO A 28 -7.25 10.04 -10.25
N PRO A 29 -6.23 10.91 -10.16
CA PRO A 29 -4.85 10.46 -10.01
C PRO A 29 -4.71 9.59 -8.76
N ALA A 30 -4.08 8.42 -8.91
CA ALA A 30 -3.76 7.56 -7.78
C ALA A 30 -2.98 8.37 -6.72
N PRO A 31 -3.24 8.16 -5.42
CA PRO A 31 -2.54 8.88 -4.37
C PRO A 31 -1.03 8.66 -4.52
N SER A 32 -0.28 9.76 -4.58
CA SER A 32 1.16 9.75 -4.77
C SER A 32 1.87 8.93 -3.69
N ILE A 33 2.83 8.11 -4.09
CA ILE A 33 3.70 7.35 -3.16
C ILE A 33 4.42 8.28 -2.17
N PHE A 34 4.64 9.53 -2.55
CA PHE A 34 5.31 10.54 -1.71
C PHE A 34 4.45 11.04 -0.55
N ASN A 35 3.17 10.68 -0.49
CA ASN A 35 2.31 10.99 0.66
C ASN A 35 2.32 9.87 1.71
N ASN A 36 2.95 8.72 1.41
CA ASN A 36 3.03 7.60 2.34
C ASN A 36 4.34 7.67 3.14
N ALA A 37 4.23 7.78 4.46
CA ALA A 37 5.37 7.88 5.37
C ALA A 37 6.31 6.67 5.32
N LEU A 38 5.77 5.46 5.10
CA LEU A 38 6.54 4.23 4.94
C LEU A 38 7.29 4.22 3.60
N ALA A 39 6.64 4.65 2.52
CA ALA A 39 7.30 4.75 1.21
C ALA A 39 8.45 5.77 1.23
N LEU A 40 8.25 6.92 1.88
CA LEU A 40 9.31 7.93 2.04
C LEU A 40 10.48 7.42 2.90
N SER A 41 10.21 6.69 3.98
CA SER A 41 11.28 6.15 4.84
C SER A 41 12.08 5.05 4.13
N LEU A 42 11.41 4.17 3.38
CA LEU A 42 12.08 3.15 2.56
C LEU A 42 12.93 3.80 1.45
N LEU A 43 12.42 4.83 0.79
CA LEU A 43 13.16 5.54 -0.26
C LEU A 43 14.38 6.28 0.31
N ALA A 44 14.23 6.94 1.46
CA ALA A 44 15.33 7.58 2.16
C ALA A 44 16.42 6.56 2.56
N LEU A 45 16.02 5.37 3.02
CA LEU A 45 16.93 4.29 3.35
C LEU A 45 17.69 3.79 2.11
N MET A 46 17.01 3.58 0.98
CA MET A 46 17.65 3.20 -0.28
C MET A 46 18.70 4.22 -0.71
N VAL A 47 18.37 5.51 -0.69
CA VAL A 47 19.31 6.58 -1.04
C VAL A 47 20.51 6.58 -0.10
N LEU A 48 20.30 6.39 1.21
CA LEU A 48 21.38 6.28 2.18
C LEU A 48 22.31 5.10 1.88
N LEU A 49 21.75 3.91 1.57
CA LEU A 49 22.55 2.72 1.24
C LEU A 49 23.31 2.92 -0.08
N LEU A 50 22.73 3.57 -1.09
CA LEU A 50 23.45 3.93 -2.32
C LEU A 50 24.63 4.86 -2.06
N ILE A 51 24.50 5.83 -1.14
CA ILE A 51 25.62 6.68 -0.73
C ILE A 51 26.72 5.85 -0.06
N VAL A 52 26.34 4.92 0.83
CA VAL A 52 27.30 4.00 1.48
C VAL A 52 28.01 3.13 0.44
N ILE A 53 27.30 2.57 -0.53
CA ILE A 53 27.88 1.81 -1.65
C ILE A 53 28.87 2.68 -2.43
N GLY A 54 28.52 3.93 -2.72
CA GLY A 54 29.42 4.87 -3.41
C GLY A 54 30.70 5.16 -2.63
N ILE A 55 30.60 5.37 -1.31
CA ILE A 55 31.76 5.58 -0.43
C ILE A 55 32.63 4.32 -0.39
N LEU A 56 32.04 3.16 -0.15
CA LEU A 56 32.76 1.87 -0.10
C LEU A 56 33.40 1.52 -1.44
N GLY A 57 32.72 1.80 -2.55
CA GLY A 57 33.27 1.63 -3.90
C GLY A 57 34.49 2.52 -4.14
N ASN A 58 34.45 3.78 -3.71
CA ASN A 58 35.59 4.68 -3.81
C ASN A 58 36.77 4.24 -2.92
N ILE A 59 36.50 3.70 -1.72
CA ILE A 59 37.52 3.10 -0.86
C ILE A 59 38.14 1.87 -1.52
N LEU A 60 37.33 1.00 -2.13
CA LEU A 60 37.79 -0.20 -2.81
C LEU A 60 38.67 0.15 -4.02
N ILE A 61 38.26 1.13 -4.84
CA ILE A 61 39.06 1.62 -5.97
C ILE A 61 40.36 2.25 -5.45
N GLY A 62 40.32 3.04 -4.38
CA GLY A 62 41.52 3.61 -3.75
C GLY A 62 42.49 2.54 -3.26
N ALA A 63 41.98 1.50 -2.59
CA ALA A 63 42.78 0.36 -2.14
C ALA A 63 43.37 -0.44 -3.33
N ALA A 64 42.57 -0.63 -4.39
CA ALA A 64 43.02 -1.28 -5.62
C ALA A 64 44.09 -0.48 -6.36
N ASP A 65 43.95 0.85 -6.45
CA ASP A 65 44.90 1.76 -7.09
C ASP A 65 46.24 1.81 -6.35
N ILE A 66 46.24 1.75 -5.02
CA ILE A 66 47.47 1.64 -4.22
C ILE A 66 48.20 0.32 -4.54
N ASN A 67 47.47 -0.79 -4.62
CA ASN A 67 48.03 -2.08 -5.03
C ASN A 67 48.50 -2.09 -6.50
N ALA A 68 47.79 -1.39 -7.39
CA ALA A 68 48.15 -1.27 -8.80
C ALA A 68 49.38 -0.37 -9.02
N LYS A 69 49.52 0.73 -8.26
CA LYS A 69 50.73 1.58 -8.28
C LYS A 69 51.95 0.86 -7.72
N LYS A 70 51.79 0.01 -6.69
CA LYS A 70 52.86 -0.90 -6.22
C LYS A 70 53.27 -1.89 -7.32
N ARG A 71 52.34 -2.41 -8.13
CA ARG A 71 52.66 -3.27 -9.28
C ARG A 71 53.29 -2.52 -10.46
N LYS A 72 53.06 -1.20 -10.60
CA LYS A 72 53.64 -0.39 -11.68
C LYS A 72 55.15 -0.15 -11.51
N SER A 73 55.73 -0.41 -10.34
CA SER A 73 57.19 -0.47 -10.16
C SER A 73 57.79 -1.85 -10.49
N GLU A 74 56.98 -2.86 -10.82
CA GLU A 74 57.47 -4.23 -11.07
C GLU A 74 57.09 -4.84 -12.42
N ASN A 75 56.17 -4.28 -13.22
CA ASN A 75 56.16 -4.63 -14.65
C ASN A 75 55.36 -3.68 -15.54
N LYS A 76 55.98 -3.28 -16.67
CA LYS A 76 55.29 -2.78 -17.86
C LYS A 76 54.70 -3.99 -18.59
N SER A 77 53.40 -4.25 -18.43
CA SER A 77 52.61 -4.88 -19.49
C SER A 77 51.13 -4.68 -19.19
N GLY A 78 50.39 -4.26 -20.23
CA GLY A 78 48.96 -3.99 -20.15
C GLY A 78 48.15 -5.26 -19.95
N ILE A 79 46.95 -5.10 -19.38
CA ILE A 79 45.76 -5.87 -19.69
C ILE A 79 44.57 -4.96 -19.34
N ILE A 80 43.88 -4.55 -20.40
CA ILE A 80 42.50 -4.08 -20.43
C ILE A 80 41.62 -5.31 -20.13
N THR A 81 40.39 -5.10 -19.60
CA THR A 81 39.25 -6.05 -19.43
C THR A 81 38.99 -6.40 -17.95
N GLY A 82 37.78 -6.27 -17.40
CA GLY A 82 36.48 -6.04 -18.03
C GLY A 82 35.46 -5.49 -17.04
N LEU A 83 34.69 -4.52 -17.52
CA LEU A 83 33.47 -4.04 -16.88
C LEU A 83 32.43 -3.80 -17.97
N ILE A 84 32.11 -4.83 -18.74
CA ILE A 84 30.97 -4.85 -19.65
C ILE A 84 30.42 -6.27 -19.68
N LEU A 85 29.77 -6.69 -18.59
CA LEU A 85 28.97 -7.93 -18.59
C LEU A 85 27.84 -7.91 -17.55
N LEU A 86 27.29 -6.73 -17.28
CA LEU A 86 26.06 -6.56 -16.51
C LEU A 86 25.14 -5.47 -17.07
N THR A 87 25.25 -5.18 -18.36
CA THR A 87 24.34 -4.30 -19.11
C THR A 87 23.67 -5.02 -20.29
N LEU A 88 23.82 -6.34 -20.38
CA LEU A 88 23.28 -7.18 -21.46
C LEU A 88 22.17 -8.16 -21.01
N LEU A 89 21.74 -8.11 -19.75
CA LEU A 89 20.69 -9.00 -19.21
C LEU A 89 19.31 -8.35 -19.01
N PHE A 90 19.09 -7.15 -19.55
CA PHE A 90 17.79 -6.48 -19.53
C PHE A 90 17.26 -6.09 -20.92
N SER A 91 17.57 -6.87 -21.97
CA SER A 91 16.75 -6.82 -23.19
C SER A 91 15.52 -7.71 -23.02
N GLN A 92 14.48 -7.22 -22.36
CA GLN A 92 13.16 -7.82 -22.51
C GLN A 92 12.64 -7.44 -23.89
N GLY A 93 12.46 -8.43 -24.76
CA GLY A 93 11.79 -8.25 -26.04
C GLY A 93 10.32 -7.92 -25.79
N VAL A 94 9.88 -6.76 -26.28
CA VAL A 94 8.47 -6.40 -26.31
C VAL A 94 7.83 -7.16 -27.47
N PHE A 95 7.17 -8.28 -27.17
CA PHE A 95 6.18 -8.85 -28.09
C PHE A 95 4.85 -8.14 -27.87
N ALA A 96 4.42 -7.39 -28.88
CA ALA A 96 3.06 -6.88 -28.95
C ALA A 96 2.11 -8.05 -29.21
N GLN A 97 1.29 -8.41 -28.22
CA GLN A 97 0.06 -9.17 -28.45
C GLN A 97 -1.10 -8.20 -28.38
N ASN A 98 -1.76 -8.02 -29.52
CA ASN A 98 -2.95 -7.23 -29.66
C ASN A 98 -4.14 -8.14 -29.31
N GLU A 99 -4.52 -8.20 -28.03
CA GLU A 99 -5.80 -8.78 -27.61
C GLU A 99 -6.62 -7.71 -26.89
N THR A 100 -7.84 -7.55 -27.38
CA THR A 100 -8.87 -6.63 -26.91
C THR A 100 -9.12 -6.77 -25.42
N ALA A 101 -8.96 -5.66 -24.69
CA ALA A 101 -9.04 -5.60 -23.25
C ALA A 101 -10.40 -6.07 -22.71
N LYS A 102 -10.39 -7.23 -22.04
CA LYS A 102 -11.40 -7.59 -21.05
C LYS A 102 -10.99 -6.89 -19.75
N VAL A 103 -11.84 -5.99 -19.25
CA VAL A 103 -11.61 -5.29 -17.97
C VAL A 103 -11.67 -6.32 -16.83
N ILE A 104 -10.51 -6.85 -16.45
CA ILE A 104 -10.34 -7.63 -15.23
C ILE A 104 -10.04 -6.62 -14.12
N GLN A 105 -10.99 -6.47 -13.21
CA GLN A 105 -10.82 -5.68 -11.99
C GLN A 105 -9.84 -6.43 -11.07
N THR A 106 -8.55 -6.19 -11.22
CA THR A 106 -7.52 -6.68 -10.30
C THR A 106 -7.68 -6.02 -8.94
N THR A 107 -8.09 -6.80 -7.95
CA THR A 107 -7.98 -6.45 -6.53
C THR A 107 -6.50 -6.25 -6.18
N SER A 108 -6.03 -5.01 -6.15
CA SER A 108 -4.69 -4.69 -5.70
C SER A 108 -4.62 -4.83 -4.18
N THR A 109 -4.04 -5.93 -3.70
CA THR A 109 -3.69 -6.07 -2.28
C THR A 109 -2.83 -4.87 -1.87
N GLU A 110 -3.27 -4.08 -0.90
CA GLU A 110 -2.49 -2.98 -0.34
C GLU A 110 -1.74 -3.44 0.90
N MET A 111 -0.45 -3.15 0.98
CA MET A 111 0.39 -3.43 2.15
C MET A 111 1.06 -2.14 2.59
N GLY A 112 0.86 -1.74 3.85
CA GLY A 112 1.44 -0.51 4.39
C GLY A 112 0.93 0.78 3.71
N GLY A 113 -0.27 0.75 3.12
CA GLY A 113 -0.87 1.90 2.44
C GLY A 113 -0.28 2.19 1.05
N MET A 114 0.30 1.18 0.40
CA MET A 114 0.80 1.24 -0.96
C MET A 114 0.51 -0.09 -1.69
N PRO A 115 0.50 -0.11 -3.04
CA PRO A 115 0.28 -1.35 -3.79
C PRO A 115 1.32 -2.41 -3.42
N ALA A 116 0.89 -3.66 -3.21
CA ALA A 116 1.76 -4.78 -2.84
C ALA A 116 2.99 -4.91 -3.75
N SER A 117 2.80 -4.73 -5.06
CA SER A 117 3.90 -4.77 -6.04
C SER A 117 4.98 -3.72 -5.75
N THR A 118 4.56 -2.49 -5.41
CA THR A 118 5.49 -1.39 -5.11
C THR A 118 6.26 -1.68 -3.82
N PHE A 119 5.58 -2.17 -2.80
CA PHE A 119 6.20 -2.57 -1.53
C PHE A 119 7.28 -3.65 -1.75
N TYR A 120 6.95 -4.73 -2.47
CA TYR A 120 7.92 -5.81 -2.72
C TYR A 120 9.10 -5.37 -3.60
N ILE A 121 8.88 -4.51 -4.58
CA ILE A 121 9.98 -3.95 -5.39
C ILE A 121 10.95 -3.17 -4.51
N MET A 122 10.45 -2.30 -3.63
CA MET A 122 11.31 -1.51 -2.73
C MET A 122 12.11 -2.40 -1.77
N ILE A 123 11.49 -3.43 -1.20
CA ILE A 123 12.17 -4.40 -0.34
C ILE A 123 13.23 -5.20 -1.12
N ALA A 124 12.92 -5.62 -2.34
CA ALA A 124 13.87 -6.33 -3.19
C ALA A 124 15.11 -5.48 -3.51
N VAL A 125 14.94 -4.19 -3.81
CA VAL A 125 16.07 -3.29 -4.06
C VAL A 125 16.93 -3.11 -2.81
N LEU A 126 16.32 -2.90 -1.64
CA LEU A 126 17.06 -2.83 -0.37
C LEU A 126 17.88 -4.09 -0.10
N PHE A 127 17.32 -5.28 -0.37
CA PHE A 127 18.04 -6.53 -0.19
C PHE A 127 19.23 -6.65 -1.14
N ILE A 128 19.08 -6.23 -2.40
CA ILE A 128 20.17 -6.19 -3.38
C ILE A 128 21.26 -5.22 -2.94
N GLU A 129 20.91 -4.02 -2.47
CA GLU A 129 21.87 -3.03 -1.96
C GLU A 129 22.66 -3.59 -0.77
N LEU A 130 22.01 -4.26 0.16
CA LEU A 130 22.67 -4.92 1.30
C LEU A 130 23.63 -6.03 0.85
N ILE A 131 23.25 -6.85 -0.12
CA ILE A 131 24.14 -7.87 -0.71
C ILE A 131 25.36 -7.20 -1.33
N ILE A 132 25.19 -6.12 -2.10
CA ILE A 132 26.30 -5.38 -2.72
C ILE A 132 27.25 -4.85 -1.65
N ILE A 133 26.73 -4.24 -0.57
CA ILE A 133 27.54 -3.75 0.55
C ILE A 133 28.31 -4.90 1.18
N LEU A 134 27.67 -6.04 1.45
CA LEU A 134 28.32 -7.22 2.03
C LEU A 134 29.46 -7.73 1.12
N THR A 135 29.22 -7.84 -0.19
CA THR A 135 30.23 -8.24 -1.16
C THR A 135 31.39 -7.25 -1.24
N LEU A 136 31.12 -5.94 -1.20
CA LEU A 136 32.16 -4.90 -1.16
C LEU A 136 33.01 -5.02 0.11
N LEU A 137 32.38 -5.20 1.28
CA LEU A 137 33.09 -5.36 2.55
C LEU A 137 33.95 -6.63 2.58
N ILE A 138 33.45 -7.75 2.04
CA ILE A 138 34.23 -8.99 1.90
C ILE A 138 35.45 -8.74 1.00
N ASN A 139 35.27 -8.08 -0.15
CA ASN A 139 36.38 -7.76 -1.06
C ASN A 139 37.43 -6.85 -0.40
N ILE A 140 37.00 -5.81 0.33
CA ILE A 140 37.90 -4.94 1.10
C ILE A 140 38.68 -5.78 2.11
N LYS A 141 38.01 -6.66 2.86
CA LYS A 141 38.64 -7.54 3.85
C LYS A 141 39.66 -8.49 3.21
N LEU A 142 39.37 -9.02 2.02
CA LEU A 142 40.30 -9.88 1.28
C LEU A 142 41.54 -9.12 0.79
N LEU A 143 41.36 -7.90 0.27
CA LEU A 143 42.48 -7.05 -0.15
C LEU A 143 43.36 -6.67 1.04
N LEU A 144 42.76 -6.30 2.17
CA LEU A 144 43.50 -5.97 3.39
C LEU A 144 44.21 -7.18 3.98
N LYS A 145 43.58 -8.37 3.98
CA LYS A 145 44.19 -9.61 4.49
C LYS A 145 45.48 -9.97 3.75
N LYS A 146 45.53 -9.78 2.44
CA LYS A 146 46.73 -10.02 1.62
C LYS A 146 47.88 -9.06 1.97
N GLU A 147 47.55 -7.86 2.42
CA GLU A 147 48.54 -6.86 2.85
C GLU A 147 48.98 -7.07 4.31
N THR A 148 48.08 -7.58 5.18
CA THR A 148 48.40 -7.93 6.58
C THR A 148 49.35 -9.13 6.65
N GLN A 149 49.26 -10.07 5.72
CA GLN A 149 50.07 -11.30 5.73
C GLN A 149 51.54 -11.09 5.29
N LYS A 150 51.89 -9.92 4.76
CA LYS A 150 53.26 -9.57 4.32
C LYS A 150 54.11 -8.86 5.38
N LEU A 151 53.54 -8.51 6.54
CA LEU A 151 54.20 -7.70 7.56
C LEU A 151 54.70 -8.49 8.78
N VAL A 152 54.35 -9.78 8.89
CA VAL A 152 54.59 -10.59 10.10
C VAL A 152 55.94 -11.30 10.08
N THR A 153 56.97 -10.61 10.56
CA THR A 153 58.16 -11.21 11.20
C THR A 153 57.98 -11.31 12.71
N GLU A 154 58.68 -12.24 13.36
CA GLU A 154 58.51 -12.66 14.77
C GLU A 154 58.45 -11.55 15.84
N ALA A 155 58.93 -10.34 15.55
CA ALA A 155 58.72 -9.15 16.41
C ALA A 155 57.22 -8.76 16.54
N GLU A 156 56.41 -9.08 15.53
CA GLU A 156 55.01 -8.71 15.46
C GLU A 156 54.11 -9.68 16.24
N VAL A 157 54.55 -10.88 16.64
CA VAL A 157 53.72 -11.78 17.48
C VAL A 157 53.57 -11.22 18.90
N ALA A 158 54.66 -10.69 19.46
CA ALA A 158 54.64 -9.98 20.74
C ALA A 158 53.86 -8.67 20.66
N GLU A 159 53.92 -8.00 19.51
CA GLU A 159 53.17 -6.76 19.27
C GLU A 159 51.68 -7.02 18.96
N VAL A 160 51.35 -8.15 18.35
CA VAL A 160 49.98 -8.62 18.05
C VAL A 160 49.28 -9.10 19.32
N GLU A 161 49.97 -9.67 20.31
CA GLU A 161 49.39 -9.91 21.63
C GLU A 161 49.11 -8.59 22.36
N LYS A 162 50.03 -7.62 22.28
CA LYS A 162 49.83 -6.25 22.78
C LYS A 162 48.69 -5.51 22.05
N GLN A 163 48.54 -5.73 20.75
CA GLN A 163 47.47 -5.17 19.94
C GLN A 163 46.13 -5.91 20.13
N LYS A 164 46.13 -7.22 20.40
CA LYS A 164 44.94 -7.99 20.78
C LYS A 164 44.41 -7.58 22.16
N ALA A 165 45.30 -7.27 23.11
CA ALA A 165 44.92 -6.60 24.36
C ALA A 165 44.27 -5.23 24.10
N ASN A 166 44.71 -4.52 23.05
CA ASN A 166 44.06 -3.30 22.54
C ASN A 166 42.86 -3.54 21.61
N LYS A 167 42.51 -4.80 21.26
CA LYS A 167 41.47 -5.12 20.25
C LYS A 167 40.12 -5.52 20.86
N LEU A 168 39.93 -5.29 22.15
CA LEU A 168 38.61 -5.19 22.78
C LEU A 168 38.21 -3.72 23.02
N SER A 169 38.66 -2.82 22.16
CA SER A 169 38.70 -1.37 22.45
C SER A 169 37.39 -0.61 22.31
N TRP A 170 36.41 -1.00 21.49
CA TRP A 170 35.27 -0.09 21.23
C TRP A 170 34.13 -0.26 22.25
N TRP A 171 33.72 -1.50 22.53
CA TRP A 171 32.67 -1.81 23.49
C TRP A 171 33.11 -1.51 24.94
N ALA A 172 34.37 -1.79 25.28
CA ALA A 172 34.94 -1.42 26.57
C ALA A 172 35.03 0.11 26.74
N LYS A 173 35.33 0.87 25.67
CA LYS A 173 35.29 2.35 25.70
C LYS A 173 33.88 2.91 25.87
N ILE A 174 32.89 2.33 25.19
CA ILE A 174 31.48 2.73 25.32
C ILE A 174 30.94 2.46 26.73
N ASN A 175 31.37 1.37 27.36
CA ASN A 175 30.92 0.98 28.70
C ASN A 175 31.85 1.43 29.82
N LYS A 176 33.00 2.05 29.51
CA LYS A 176 34.06 2.40 30.47
C LYS A 176 34.43 1.25 31.42
N LEU A 177 34.45 0.02 30.90
CA LEU A 177 34.71 -1.18 31.72
C LEU A 177 36.17 -1.18 32.21
N ARG A 178 36.36 -1.46 33.50
CA ARG A 178 37.66 -1.67 34.11
C ARG A 178 38.10 -3.13 33.89
N PRO A 179 39.41 -3.41 33.73
CA PRO A 179 39.90 -4.77 33.50
C PRO A 179 39.76 -5.63 34.76
N ILE A 180 39.60 -6.93 34.58
CA ILE A 180 39.41 -7.94 35.66
C ILE A 180 40.49 -7.87 36.74
N LYS A 181 41.72 -7.52 36.36
CA LYS A 181 42.86 -7.39 37.30
C LYS A 181 42.66 -6.30 38.35
N GLU A 182 41.80 -5.33 38.08
CA GLU A 182 41.48 -4.20 38.96
C GLU A 182 40.19 -4.45 39.77
N GLU A 183 39.54 -5.61 39.65
CA GLU A 183 38.29 -5.93 40.37
C GLU A 183 38.47 -5.91 41.89
N ALA A 184 39.63 -6.37 42.39
CA ALA A 184 39.93 -6.35 43.82
C ALA A 184 40.00 -4.92 44.41
N GLU A 185 40.27 -3.90 43.58
CA GLU A 185 40.28 -2.49 43.98
C GLU A 185 38.88 -1.86 43.96
N LEU A 186 37.95 -2.46 43.21
CA LEU A 186 36.57 -1.98 43.02
C LEU A 186 35.59 -2.67 43.95
N ASP A 187 36.04 -3.66 44.70
CA ASP A 187 35.21 -4.44 45.60
C ASP A 187 34.81 -3.63 46.82
N LEU A 188 33.51 -3.63 47.14
CA LEU A 188 32.97 -2.89 48.28
C LEU A 188 33.28 -3.54 49.64
N GLY A 189 33.95 -4.70 49.66
CA GLY A 189 34.47 -5.36 50.87
C GLY A 189 33.43 -6.16 51.67
N HIS A 190 32.18 -6.19 51.21
CA HIS A 190 31.10 -6.99 51.78
C HIS A 190 30.77 -8.18 50.88
N ASP A 191 30.57 -9.35 51.49
CA ASP A 191 30.17 -10.58 50.82
C ASP A 191 28.78 -10.98 51.33
N TYR A 192 27.85 -11.18 50.39
CA TYR A 192 26.50 -11.63 50.66
C TYR A 192 26.29 -12.97 49.96
N ASP A 193 26.38 -14.07 50.72
CA ASP A 193 26.15 -15.42 50.19
C ASP A 193 27.03 -15.76 48.97
N GLY A 194 28.31 -15.37 49.03
CA GLY A 194 29.28 -15.56 47.95
C GLY A 194 29.14 -14.58 46.79
N ILE A 195 28.22 -13.61 46.86
CA ILE A 195 28.08 -12.52 45.88
C ILE A 195 28.76 -11.27 46.44
N ARG A 196 29.67 -10.70 45.65
CA ARG A 196 30.39 -9.46 45.96
C ARG A 196 29.98 -8.37 44.99
N GLU A 197 29.86 -7.15 45.50
CA GLU A 197 29.44 -5.98 44.72
C GLU A 197 30.64 -5.13 44.31
N LEU A 198 30.65 -4.72 43.05
CA LEU A 198 31.70 -3.89 42.45
C LEU A 198 31.21 -2.44 42.29
N ASP A 199 32.02 -1.47 42.70
CA ASP A 199 31.79 -0.04 42.49
C ASP A 199 32.14 0.39 41.05
N ASN A 200 31.40 -0.17 40.09
CA ASN A 200 31.54 0.17 38.67
C ASN A 200 30.75 1.43 38.31
N LYS A 201 31.35 2.27 37.46
CA LYS A 201 30.65 3.43 36.90
C LYS A 201 29.56 2.97 35.93
N LEU A 202 28.40 3.62 35.98
CA LEU A 202 27.31 3.37 35.06
C LEU A 202 27.77 3.57 33.60
N PRO A 203 27.39 2.66 32.68
CA PRO A 203 27.72 2.81 31.27
C PRO A 203 27.21 4.15 30.72
N PRO A 204 28.06 4.97 30.07
CA PRO A 204 27.66 6.27 29.53
C PRO A 204 26.41 6.24 28.66
N TRP A 205 26.25 5.24 27.79
CA TRP A 205 25.07 5.13 26.92
C TRP A 205 23.78 4.92 27.73
N TRP A 206 23.84 4.17 28.84
CA TRP A 206 22.70 3.94 29.71
C TRP A 206 22.33 5.22 30.45
N LEU A 207 23.33 5.93 30.98
CA LEU A 207 23.14 7.21 31.64
C LEU A 207 22.55 8.27 30.71
N TYR A 208 23.09 8.41 29.49
CA TYR A 208 22.54 9.33 28.50
C TYR A 208 21.16 8.91 28.01
N GLY A 209 20.90 7.60 27.88
CA GLY A 209 19.55 7.09 27.61
C GLY A 209 18.56 7.49 28.71
N PHE A 210 18.96 7.36 29.97
CA PHE A 210 18.17 7.79 31.12
C PHE A 210 17.91 9.31 31.12
N TYR A 211 18.92 10.13 30.79
CA TYR A 211 18.68 11.58 30.64
C TYR A 211 17.76 11.92 29.45
N LEU A 212 17.85 11.16 28.36
CA LEU A 212 16.97 11.36 27.21
C LEU A 212 15.51 11.07 27.55
N THR A 213 15.22 10.05 28.35
CA THR A 213 13.84 9.77 28.79
C THR A 213 13.30 10.89 29.68
N ILE A 214 14.14 11.48 30.54
CA ILE A 214 13.77 12.65 31.35
C ILE A 214 13.43 13.85 30.45
N ILE A 215 14.29 14.16 29.47
CA ILE A 215 14.05 15.25 28.52
C ILE A 215 12.75 15.01 27.73
N PHE A 216 12.54 13.78 27.25
CA PHE A 216 11.31 13.40 26.55
C PHE A 216 10.08 13.61 27.44
N ALA A 217 10.13 13.18 28.70
CA ALA A 217 9.03 13.37 29.64
C ALA A 217 8.70 14.84 29.87
N VAL A 218 9.70 15.70 30.02
CA VAL A 218 9.50 17.16 30.16
C VAL A 218 8.84 17.75 28.92
N VAL A 219 9.32 17.41 27.72
CA VAL A 219 8.73 17.87 26.44
C VAL A 219 7.30 17.35 26.28
N TYR A 220 7.06 16.09 26.63
CA TYR A 220 5.74 15.48 26.57
C TYR A 220 4.75 16.19 27.49
N LEU A 221 5.12 16.39 28.76
CA LEU A 221 4.30 17.12 29.72
C LEU A 221 4.03 18.56 29.25
N TRP A 222 5.04 19.26 28.77
CA TRP A 222 4.85 20.60 28.20
C TRP A 222 3.88 20.58 27.02
N ARG A 223 4.03 19.65 26.07
CA ARG A 223 3.20 19.57 24.87
C ARG A 223 1.74 19.26 25.17
N PHE A 224 1.48 18.28 26.04
CA PHE A 224 0.13 17.78 26.27
C PHE A 224 -0.57 18.42 27.48
N GLN A 225 0.15 18.69 28.57
CA GLN A 225 -0.44 19.20 29.81
C GLN A 225 -0.33 20.71 29.99
N VAL A 226 0.70 21.36 29.43
CA VAL A 226 0.90 22.81 29.66
C VAL A 226 0.45 23.63 28.45
N SER A 227 1.01 23.35 27.27
CA SER A 227 0.70 24.10 26.04
C SER A 227 -0.58 23.66 25.36
N HIS A 228 -1.12 22.48 25.72
CA HIS A 228 -2.29 21.85 25.10
C HIS A 228 -2.24 21.83 23.56
N THR A 229 -1.03 21.78 23.00
CA THR A 229 -0.82 21.75 21.53
C THR A 229 -0.98 20.34 20.96
N GLY A 230 -0.94 19.33 21.83
CA GLY A 230 -1.20 17.94 21.46
C GLY A 230 -2.68 17.58 21.42
N PRO A 231 -3.09 16.64 20.53
CA PRO A 231 -4.42 16.03 20.59
C PRO A 231 -4.71 15.43 21.96
N THR A 232 -5.92 15.61 22.47
CA THR A 232 -6.44 14.72 23.51
C THR A 232 -6.90 13.39 22.89
N GLY A 233 -7.05 12.34 23.70
CA GLY A 233 -7.55 11.05 23.22
C GLY A 233 -8.93 11.13 22.56
N ILE A 234 -9.79 12.03 23.06
CA ILE A 234 -11.11 12.30 22.46
C ILE A 234 -10.96 12.94 21.08
N GLN A 235 -10.12 13.95 20.93
CA GLN A 235 -9.89 14.60 19.64
C GLN A 235 -9.25 13.67 18.61
N GLU A 236 -8.41 12.73 19.05
CA GLU A 236 -7.85 11.71 18.17
C GLU A 236 -8.90 10.70 17.72
N TYR A 237 -9.80 10.29 18.64
CA TYR A 237 -10.95 9.46 18.30
C TYR A 237 -11.87 10.17 17.29
N GLU A 238 -12.25 11.41 17.54
CA GLU A 238 -13.09 12.20 16.62
C GLU A 238 -12.44 12.33 15.23
N ARG A 239 -11.12 12.60 15.17
CA ARG A 239 -10.39 12.61 13.89
C ARG A 239 -10.41 11.26 13.19
N SER A 240 -10.30 10.17 13.94
CA SER A 240 -10.35 8.81 13.38
C SER A 240 -11.73 8.48 12.81
N VAL A 241 -12.80 8.86 13.51
CA VAL A 241 -14.19 8.70 13.08
C VAL A 241 -14.47 9.57 11.85
N ALA A 242 -14.10 10.84 11.87
CA ALA A 242 -14.26 11.73 10.71
C ALA A 242 -13.54 11.19 9.47
N LYS A 243 -12.32 10.65 9.64
CA LYS A 243 -11.58 10.00 8.55
C LYS A 243 -12.31 8.73 8.05
N ALA A 244 -12.87 7.93 8.95
CA ALA A 244 -13.64 6.75 8.60
C ALA A 244 -14.92 7.12 7.83
N GLU A 245 -15.65 8.15 8.27
CA GLU A 245 -16.83 8.66 7.58
C GLU A 245 -16.50 9.14 6.18
N ILE A 246 -15.41 9.90 5.99
CA ILE A 246 -14.95 10.30 4.65
C ILE A 246 -14.71 9.08 3.76
N ASN A 247 -14.13 8.01 4.30
CA ASN A 247 -13.89 6.77 3.55
C ASN A 247 -15.19 6.03 3.22
N ILE A 248 -16.13 5.96 4.18
CA ILE A 248 -17.46 5.38 3.97
C ILE A 248 -18.20 6.17 2.89
N GLN A 249 -18.18 7.50 2.95
CA GLN A 249 -18.82 8.36 1.96
C GLN A 249 -18.20 8.20 0.57
N LYS A 250 -16.88 8.08 0.47
CA LYS A 250 -16.21 7.75 -0.79
C LYS A 250 -16.65 6.38 -1.33
N TYR A 251 -16.73 5.38 -0.46
CA TYR A 251 -17.20 4.04 -0.83
C TYR A 251 -18.66 4.06 -1.32
N LEU A 252 -19.56 4.76 -0.61
CA LEU A 252 -20.95 4.92 -1.00
C LEU A 252 -21.09 5.64 -2.35
N LYS A 253 -20.37 6.75 -2.55
CA LYS A 253 -20.33 7.44 -3.84
C LYS A 253 -19.83 6.53 -4.97
N SER A 254 -18.80 5.70 -4.70
CA SER A 254 -18.28 4.75 -5.69
C SER A 254 -19.26 3.62 -6.03
N LYS A 255 -20.20 3.31 -5.12
CA LYS A 255 -21.24 2.28 -5.30
C LYS A 255 -22.50 2.82 -6.00
N GLY A 256 -22.48 4.08 -6.46
CA GLY A 256 -23.64 4.78 -7.02
C GLY A 256 -24.29 5.63 -5.95
N GLU A 257 -24.53 6.90 -6.29
CA GLU A 257 -25.17 7.90 -5.44
C GLU A 257 -26.44 7.33 -4.79
N SER A 258 -26.69 7.73 -3.54
CA SER A 258 -27.64 7.18 -2.57
C SER A 258 -29.08 7.06 -3.10
N VAL A 259 -29.35 6.12 -3.99
CA VAL A 259 -30.70 5.79 -4.44
C VAL A 259 -31.35 4.97 -3.32
N ASP A 260 -32.27 5.59 -2.59
CA ASP A 260 -33.13 4.91 -1.63
C ASP A 260 -34.55 4.73 -2.21
N GLU A 261 -35.38 3.98 -1.49
CA GLU A 261 -36.78 3.72 -1.84
C GLU A 261 -37.62 5.00 -2.02
N ASN A 262 -37.18 6.15 -1.51
CA ASN A 262 -37.87 7.42 -1.65
C ASN A 262 -37.32 8.28 -2.79
N THR A 263 -36.05 8.11 -3.14
CA THR A 263 -35.36 8.89 -4.19
C THR A 263 -35.27 8.17 -5.54
N VAL A 264 -35.57 6.87 -5.61
CA VAL A 264 -35.50 6.11 -6.87
C VAL A 264 -36.48 6.64 -7.91
N THR A 265 -35.94 6.98 -9.08
CA THR A 265 -36.69 7.30 -10.30
C THR A 265 -36.60 6.13 -11.29
N LEU A 266 -37.55 6.04 -12.21
CA LEU A 266 -37.50 5.02 -13.26
C LEU A 266 -36.34 5.31 -14.21
N LEU A 267 -35.38 4.40 -14.29
CA LEU A 267 -34.30 4.46 -15.28
C LEU A 267 -34.82 3.88 -16.60
N THR A 268 -34.99 4.73 -17.60
CA THR A 268 -35.49 4.35 -18.94
C THR A 268 -34.39 4.31 -20.01
N ASP A 269 -33.17 4.70 -19.67
CA ASP A 269 -32.04 4.71 -20.60
C ASP A 269 -31.69 3.28 -21.04
N GLU A 270 -31.42 3.07 -22.33
CA GLU A 270 -31.14 1.74 -22.89
C GLU A 270 -29.98 1.04 -22.19
N ALA A 271 -28.94 1.78 -21.82
CA ALA A 271 -27.78 1.26 -21.11
C ALA A 271 -28.14 0.74 -19.70
N ASP A 272 -29.03 1.44 -18.98
CA ASP A 272 -29.49 1.05 -17.66
C ASP A 272 -30.45 -0.15 -17.72
N ILE A 273 -31.35 -0.17 -18.72
CA ILE A 273 -32.22 -1.33 -18.97
C ILE A 273 -31.39 -2.55 -19.36
N ALA A 274 -30.37 -2.40 -20.20
CA ALA A 274 -29.46 -3.49 -20.58
C ALA A 274 -28.66 -4.03 -19.38
N ALA A 275 -28.18 -3.15 -18.50
CA ALA A 275 -27.53 -3.55 -17.25
C ALA A 275 -28.50 -4.28 -16.31
N GLY A 276 -29.73 -3.78 -16.16
CA GLY A 276 -30.80 -4.43 -15.41
C GLY A 276 -31.14 -5.81 -15.97
N LYS A 277 -31.24 -5.94 -17.29
CA LYS A 277 -31.43 -7.21 -18.00
C LYS A 277 -30.32 -8.19 -17.70
N ALA A 278 -29.06 -7.76 -17.76
CA ALA A 278 -27.92 -8.63 -17.48
C ALA A 278 -27.96 -9.19 -16.04
N ILE A 279 -28.37 -8.37 -15.06
CA ILE A 279 -28.56 -8.82 -13.68
C ILE A 279 -29.75 -9.78 -13.59
N PHE A 280 -30.87 -9.44 -14.24
CA PHE A 280 -32.06 -10.28 -14.26
C PHE A 280 -31.75 -11.65 -14.88
N MET A 281 -30.94 -11.74 -15.93
CA MET A 281 -30.65 -13.00 -16.63
C MET A 281 -29.68 -13.93 -15.90
N ASP A 282 -29.11 -13.51 -14.76
CA ASP A 282 -28.26 -14.37 -13.96
C ASP A 282 -29.07 -15.54 -13.37
N PRO A 283 -28.77 -16.82 -13.72
CA PRO A 283 -29.54 -17.97 -13.27
C PRO A 283 -29.58 -18.13 -11.75
N SER A 284 -28.62 -17.55 -11.03
CA SER A 284 -28.57 -17.58 -9.55
C SER A 284 -29.46 -16.53 -8.88
N LYS A 285 -30.10 -15.65 -9.68
CA LYS A 285 -30.90 -14.52 -9.21
C LYS A 285 -32.38 -14.66 -9.57
N CYS A 286 -32.85 -13.87 -10.52
CA CYS A 286 -34.26 -13.67 -10.84
C CYS A 286 -34.92 -14.82 -11.65
N PRO A 287 -34.29 -15.40 -12.69
CA PRO A 287 -34.97 -16.32 -13.61
C PRO A 287 -35.30 -17.66 -12.96
N ALA A 288 -34.57 -18.04 -11.91
CA ALA A 288 -34.85 -19.25 -11.15
C ALA A 288 -36.30 -19.29 -10.62
N CYS A 289 -36.86 -18.12 -10.26
CA CYS A 289 -38.22 -18.00 -9.73
C CYS A 289 -39.18 -17.32 -10.72
N HIS A 290 -38.70 -16.39 -11.55
CA HIS A 290 -39.55 -15.59 -12.44
C HIS A 290 -39.48 -16.00 -13.91
N ASN A 291 -38.73 -17.06 -14.24
CA ASN A 291 -38.33 -17.45 -15.59
C ASN A 291 -37.52 -16.36 -16.33
N ALA A 292 -36.84 -16.75 -17.40
CA ALA A 292 -36.02 -15.83 -18.19
C ALA A 292 -36.87 -14.79 -18.96
N ASP A 293 -38.14 -15.10 -19.24
CA ASP A 293 -39.08 -14.20 -19.89
C ASP A 293 -39.88 -13.33 -18.89
N GLY A 294 -39.68 -13.52 -17.58
CA GLY A 294 -40.43 -12.83 -16.53
C GLY A 294 -41.84 -13.39 -16.31
N GLY A 295 -42.23 -14.46 -17.01
CA GLY A 295 -43.58 -15.03 -16.97
C GLY A 295 -43.97 -15.71 -15.65
N GLY A 296 -43.02 -15.88 -14.71
CA GLY A 296 -43.27 -16.54 -13.43
C GLY A 296 -43.35 -18.06 -13.51
N ASN A 297 -43.15 -18.74 -12.38
CA ASN A 297 -43.27 -20.19 -12.28
C ASN A 297 -43.95 -20.61 -10.97
N ALA A 298 -43.86 -21.90 -10.58
CA ALA A 298 -44.45 -22.38 -9.33
C ALA A 298 -43.97 -21.57 -8.10
N VAL A 299 -42.76 -21.01 -8.15
CA VAL A 299 -42.12 -20.25 -7.07
C VAL A 299 -42.42 -18.76 -7.17
N GLY A 300 -42.15 -18.11 -8.31
CA GLY A 300 -42.29 -16.65 -8.47
C GLY A 300 -43.54 -16.21 -9.26
N PRO A 301 -44.11 -15.02 -8.99
CA PRO A 301 -45.21 -14.46 -9.77
C PRO A 301 -44.79 -14.04 -11.19
N ASN A 302 -45.79 -13.85 -12.06
CA ASN A 302 -45.60 -13.21 -13.35
C ASN A 302 -45.26 -11.72 -13.16
N LEU A 303 -44.25 -11.23 -13.87
CA LEU A 303 -43.79 -9.83 -13.84
C LEU A 303 -44.18 -9.06 -15.10
N THR A 304 -44.85 -9.69 -16.07
CA THR A 304 -45.19 -9.10 -17.37
C THR A 304 -46.60 -8.52 -17.43
N ASP A 305 -47.45 -8.81 -16.44
CA ASP A 305 -48.84 -8.37 -16.37
C ASP A 305 -49.06 -7.10 -15.52
N ASP A 306 -50.32 -6.70 -15.39
CA ASP A 306 -50.74 -5.51 -14.63
C ASP A 306 -51.00 -5.78 -13.13
N TYR A 307 -50.78 -7.01 -12.63
CA TYR A 307 -51.17 -7.41 -11.28
C TYR A 307 -49.95 -7.54 -10.36
N TRP A 308 -50.02 -6.90 -9.19
CA TRP A 308 -48.90 -6.84 -8.25
C TRP A 308 -49.31 -7.23 -6.84
N LEU A 309 -48.50 -8.07 -6.19
CA LEU A 309 -48.72 -8.52 -4.80
C LEU A 309 -48.27 -7.50 -3.75
N TYR A 310 -47.28 -6.66 -4.08
CA TYR A 310 -46.60 -5.77 -3.14
C TYR A 310 -46.56 -4.31 -3.62
N GLY A 311 -47.47 -3.94 -4.52
CA GLY A 311 -47.48 -2.65 -5.20
C GLY A 311 -46.64 -2.66 -6.47
N GLY A 312 -47.12 -1.96 -7.50
CA GLY A 312 -46.53 -1.96 -8.85
C GLY A 312 -45.79 -0.67 -9.20
N ASN A 313 -45.66 0.30 -8.29
CA ASN A 313 -44.92 1.52 -8.56
C ASN A 313 -43.39 1.28 -8.46
N VAL A 314 -42.57 2.20 -8.99
CA VAL A 314 -41.09 2.05 -9.01
C VAL A 314 -40.51 1.85 -7.61
N LYS A 315 -41.03 2.58 -6.62
CA LYS A 315 -40.57 2.53 -5.23
C LYS A 315 -40.94 1.22 -4.55
N ASP A 316 -42.14 0.69 -4.83
CA ASP A 316 -42.62 -0.59 -4.32
C ASP A 316 -41.75 -1.73 -4.83
N ILE A 317 -41.52 -1.80 -6.15
CA ILE A 317 -40.69 -2.85 -6.76
C ILE A 317 -39.25 -2.75 -6.24
N PHE A 318 -38.69 -1.54 -6.15
CA PHE A 318 -37.37 -1.31 -5.57
C PHE A 318 -37.29 -1.83 -4.13
N LYS A 319 -38.27 -1.51 -3.30
CA LYS A 319 -38.36 -1.95 -1.91
C LYS A 319 -38.46 -3.47 -1.79
N THR A 320 -39.28 -4.11 -2.63
CA THR A 320 -39.43 -5.56 -2.68
C THR A 320 -38.13 -6.26 -3.07
N ILE A 321 -37.38 -5.74 -4.05
CA ILE A 321 -36.09 -6.33 -4.43
C ILE A 321 -35.05 -6.09 -3.32
N LYS A 322 -34.98 -4.88 -2.77
CA LYS A 322 -33.98 -4.51 -1.77
C LYS A 322 -34.14 -5.31 -0.47
N TYR A 323 -35.34 -5.36 0.10
CA TYR A 323 -35.57 -5.95 1.42
C TYR A 323 -36.15 -7.37 1.37
N GLY A 324 -36.57 -7.84 0.20
CA GLY A 324 -37.25 -9.13 0.06
C GLY A 324 -38.66 -9.12 0.64
N THR A 325 -39.25 -10.31 0.76
CA THR A 325 -40.59 -10.51 1.32
C THR A 325 -40.62 -11.73 2.22
N THR A 326 -41.58 -11.78 3.14
CA THR A 326 -41.77 -12.92 4.05
C THR A 326 -42.28 -14.18 3.33
N LYS A 327 -42.70 -14.07 2.05
CA LYS A 327 -43.29 -15.17 1.27
C LYS A 327 -42.35 -15.75 0.21
N GLY A 328 -41.04 -15.59 0.37
CA GLY A 328 -40.03 -16.35 -0.39
C GLY A 328 -39.06 -15.53 -1.25
N MET A 329 -39.31 -14.24 -1.48
CA MET A 329 -38.34 -13.38 -2.17
C MET A 329 -37.22 -12.99 -1.18
N ARG A 330 -35.98 -13.41 -1.43
CA ARG A 330 -34.83 -13.01 -0.58
C ARG A 330 -34.53 -11.52 -0.68
N SER A 331 -33.89 -10.98 0.35
CA SER A 331 -33.28 -9.64 0.32
C SER A 331 -32.06 -9.64 -0.61
N TRP A 332 -31.93 -8.58 -1.42
CA TRP A 332 -30.76 -8.33 -2.27
C TRP A 332 -29.92 -7.13 -1.83
N LYS A 333 -30.25 -6.50 -0.69
CA LYS A 333 -29.55 -5.29 -0.20
C LYS A 333 -28.03 -5.46 -0.06
N ASP A 334 -27.57 -6.67 0.25
CA ASP A 334 -26.16 -6.96 0.55
C ASP A 334 -25.40 -7.44 -0.70
N ASP A 335 -26.11 -7.88 -1.74
CA ASP A 335 -25.52 -8.41 -2.98
C ASP A 335 -25.51 -7.38 -4.11
N LEU A 336 -26.50 -6.49 -4.15
CA LEU A 336 -26.69 -5.51 -5.22
C LEU A 336 -26.62 -4.09 -4.67
N SER A 337 -25.91 -3.21 -5.38
CA SER A 337 -25.94 -1.78 -5.10
C SER A 337 -27.32 -1.19 -5.40
N ALA A 338 -27.64 -0.07 -4.76
CA ALA A 338 -28.89 0.66 -5.01
C ALA A 338 -29.09 0.99 -6.50
N LYS A 339 -28.03 1.40 -7.20
CA LYS A 339 -28.09 1.65 -8.65
C LYS A 339 -28.45 0.39 -9.43
N GLN A 340 -27.84 -0.76 -9.10
CA GLN A 340 -28.15 -2.03 -9.75
C GLN A 340 -29.61 -2.47 -9.51
N ILE A 341 -30.14 -2.22 -8.31
CA ILE A 341 -31.55 -2.48 -8.01
C ILE A 341 -32.46 -1.55 -8.84
N ALA A 342 -32.12 -0.26 -8.97
CA ALA A 342 -32.88 0.67 -9.82
C ALA A 342 -32.86 0.26 -11.30
N GLN A 343 -31.72 -0.20 -11.81
CA GLN A 343 -31.58 -0.75 -13.17
C GLN A 343 -32.45 -2.00 -13.37
N LEU A 344 -32.47 -2.91 -12.38
CA LEU A 344 -33.38 -4.06 -12.37
C LEU A 344 -34.85 -3.65 -12.42
N VAL A 345 -35.26 -2.63 -11.65
CA VAL A 345 -36.63 -2.11 -11.68
C VAL A 345 -36.98 -1.59 -13.07
N GLY A 346 -36.08 -0.83 -13.71
CA GLY A 346 -36.24 -0.37 -15.08
C GLY A 346 -36.46 -1.52 -16.06
N TYR A 347 -35.65 -2.58 -15.96
CA TYR A 347 -35.82 -3.78 -16.78
C TYR A 347 -37.14 -4.51 -16.51
N VAL A 348 -37.51 -4.74 -15.25
CA VAL A 348 -38.79 -5.40 -14.89
C VAL A 348 -39.97 -4.62 -15.44
N LYS A 349 -39.94 -3.28 -15.36
CA LYS A 349 -40.96 -2.43 -15.97
C LYS A 349 -41.03 -2.55 -17.49
N SER A 350 -39.88 -2.72 -18.16
CA SER A 350 -39.82 -2.94 -19.61
C SER A 350 -40.42 -4.28 -20.05
N LEU A 351 -40.60 -5.25 -19.14
CA LEU A 351 -41.24 -6.54 -19.44
C LEU A 351 -42.76 -6.45 -19.52
N LYS A 352 -43.36 -5.36 -19.06
CA LYS A 352 -44.81 -5.18 -19.08
C LYS A 352 -45.36 -5.31 -20.51
N GLY A 353 -46.35 -6.18 -20.69
CA GLY A 353 -46.98 -6.43 -21.99
C GLY A 353 -46.21 -7.40 -22.90
N SER A 354 -45.07 -7.93 -22.45
CA SER A 354 -44.44 -9.07 -23.11
C SER A 354 -45.32 -10.32 -22.95
N LYS A 355 -45.34 -11.17 -23.99
CA LYS A 355 -46.15 -12.39 -24.06
C LYS A 355 -45.27 -13.63 -23.86
N PRO A 356 -44.97 -14.01 -22.61
CA PRO A 356 -44.25 -15.26 -22.33
C PRO A 356 -45.05 -16.46 -22.84
N ALA A 357 -44.37 -17.58 -23.13
CA ALA A 357 -45.02 -18.74 -23.74
C ALA A 357 -46.00 -19.45 -22.80
N ASN A 358 -45.67 -19.48 -21.50
CA ASN A 358 -46.49 -20.07 -20.44
C ASN A 358 -46.49 -19.14 -19.21
N PRO A 359 -47.19 -17.98 -19.26
CA PRO A 359 -47.29 -17.10 -18.12
C PRO A 359 -48.03 -17.78 -16.98
N LYS A 360 -47.61 -17.50 -15.75
CA LYS A 360 -48.41 -17.80 -14.57
C LYS A 360 -49.65 -16.90 -14.55
N GLU A 361 -50.75 -17.42 -14.02
CA GLU A 361 -51.98 -16.65 -13.79
C GLU A 361 -51.70 -15.37 -12.98
N PRO A 362 -52.37 -14.24 -13.29
CA PRO A 362 -52.13 -12.97 -12.60
C PRO A 362 -52.35 -13.08 -11.10
N GLN A 363 -51.44 -12.48 -10.32
CA GLN A 363 -51.47 -12.55 -8.85
C GLN A 363 -51.42 -11.16 -8.21
N GLY A 364 -52.30 -10.93 -7.24
CA GLY A 364 -52.36 -9.68 -6.48
C GLY A 364 -53.40 -8.72 -7.03
N GLU A 365 -53.16 -7.42 -6.82
CA GLU A 365 -54.12 -6.37 -7.16
C GLU A 365 -53.76 -5.73 -8.50
N LEU A 366 -54.78 -5.37 -9.27
CA LEU A 366 -54.60 -4.65 -10.53
C LEU A 366 -53.98 -3.28 -10.24
N TYR A 367 -52.76 -3.07 -10.72
CA TYR A 367 -52.06 -1.81 -10.61
C TYR A 367 -52.22 -1.02 -11.92
N LYS A 368 -52.91 0.11 -11.84
CA LYS A 368 -52.96 1.10 -12.93
C LYS A 368 -51.99 2.22 -12.59
N GLU A 369 -51.01 2.46 -13.46
CA GLU A 369 -50.20 3.68 -13.35
C GLU A 369 -51.13 4.88 -13.44
N ALA A 370 -51.03 5.77 -12.46
CA ALA A 370 -51.73 7.04 -12.53
C ALA A 370 -51.17 7.76 -13.76
N SER A 371 -52.00 7.89 -14.80
CA SER A 371 -51.67 8.73 -15.95
C SER A 371 -51.27 10.10 -15.44
N ASP A 372 -50.07 10.57 -15.81
CA ASP A 372 -49.63 11.95 -15.61
C ASP A 372 -50.75 12.88 -16.05
N THR A 373 -51.54 13.33 -15.08
CA THR A 373 -52.48 14.40 -15.29
C THR A 373 -51.63 15.65 -15.14
N PRO A 374 -51.52 16.51 -16.17
CA PRO A 374 -50.76 17.73 -16.05
C PRO A 374 -51.31 18.49 -14.84
N VAL A 375 -50.41 18.84 -13.92
CA VAL A 375 -50.70 19.65 -12.74
C VAL A 375 -51.52 20.84 -13.20
N LYS A 376 -52.78 20.87 -12.78
CA LYS A 376 -53.70 21.96 -13.07
C LYS A 376 -53.18 23.17 -12.30
N ASP A 377 -52.48 24.03 -13.01
CA ASP A 377 -51.94 25.29 -12.52
C ASP A 377 -53.07 26.08 -11.85
N SER A 378 -53.00 26.17 -10.52
CA SER A 378 -53.97 26.86 -9.68
C SER A 378 -53.43 28.24 -9.36
N THR A 379 -53.16 29.03 -10.41
CA THR A 379 -53.00 30.48 -10.31
C THR A 379 -53.93 31.18 -11.31
N SER A 380 -55.24 31.08 -11.06
CA SER A 380 -56.19 32.09 -11.53
C SER A 380 -56.83 32.79 -10.32
N THR A 381 -56.19 33.85 -9.85
CA THR A 381 -56.89 34.88 -9.08
C THR A 381 -57.18 36.01 -10.05
N VAL A 382 -58.40 36.01 -10.58
CA VAL A 382 -59.02 37.14 -11.25
C VAL A 382 -59.21 38.23 -10.19
N VAL A 383 -58.43 39.31 -10.29
CA VAL A 383 -58.81 40.59 -9.68
C VAL A 383 -59.54 41.37 -10.75
N LYS A 384 -60.78 41.69 -10.45
CA LYS A 384 -61.67 42.53 -11.25
C LYS A 384 -61.60 43.96 -10.73
#